data_AF-A0A8J7AVW2-F1
#
_entry.id   AF-A0A8J7AVW2-F1
#
_cell.length_a   1.000
_cell.length_b   1.000
_cell.length_c   1.000
_cell.angle_alpha   90.00
_cell.angle_beta   90.00
_cell.angle_gamma   90.00
#
_symmetry.space_group_name_H-M   'P 1'
#
loop_
_entity.id
_entity.type
_entity.pdbx_description
1 polymer ?
#
loop_
_entity_poly.entity_id
_entity_poly.type
_entity_poly.pdbx_seq_one_letter_code
_entity_poly.pdbx_strand_id
1 'polypeptide(L)'
;MKWVKAIVAGLVAGLVMFIVLAVGTKTGMAPINVPPSAAFLAATTGIQSPPLAGLLHFAYAALGSVLLVALFGRRTNILKGIGLALVLWLILMVIYSPIIGWGFFGAGGLNHQLPPTSPLYIGPAGMYVLITLVLHAIYGLIVGWMDQVWIDWTERSGADPDQSENLASH
;
A
#
# COMPACT_ATOMS: atom_id res chain seq x y z
N MET A 1 -10.26 -18.21 -8.68
CA MET A 1 -10.07 -16.76 -9.04
C MET A 1 -9.12 -16.03 -8.07
N LYS A 2 -7.81 -16.33 -8.11
CA LYS A 2 -6.80 -15.70 -7.22
C LYS A 2 -6.71 -14.18 -7.30
N TRP A 3 -6.96 -13.58 -8.47
CA TRP A 3 -6.84 -12.13 -8.67
C TRP A 3 -7.89 -11.33 -7.90
N VAL A 4 -9.12 -11.83 -7.84
CA VAL A 4 -10.19 -11.21 -7.05
C VAL A 4 -9.84 -11.24 -5.56
N LYS A 5 -9.31 -12.38 -5.08
CA LYS A 5 -8.87 -12.52 -3.68
C LYS A 5 -7.73 -11.55 -3.33
N ALA A 6 -6.75 -11.39 -4.22
CA ALA A 6 -5.66 -10.42 -4.04
C ALA A 6 -6.19 -8.97 -4.00
N ILE A 7 -7.08 -8.60 -4.92
CA ILE A 7 -7.72 -7.27 -4.90
C ILE A 7 -8.41 -7.03 -3.55
N VAL A 8 -9.20 -7.99 -3.06
CA VAL A 8 -9.89 -7.86 -1.77
C VAL A 8 -8.90 -7.78 -0.61
N ALA A 9 -7.84 -8.58 -0.60
CA ALA A 9 -6.80 -8.51 0.43
C ALA A 9 -6.15 -7.12 0.49
N GLY A 10 -5.80 -6.56 -0.68
CA GLY A 10 -5.27 -5.20 -0.77
C GLY A 10 -6.26 -4.12 -0.31
N LEU A 11 -7.54 -4.25 -0.65
CA LEU A 11 -8.59 -3.32 -0.19
C LEU A 11 -8.78 -3.38 1.34
N VAL A 12 -8.79 -4.58 1.92
CA VAL A 12 -8.89 -4.78 3.39
C VAL A 12 -7.68 -4.17 4.09
N ALA A 13 -6.46 -4.46 3.62
CA ALA A 13 -5.24 -3.89 4.19
C ALA A 13 -5.21 -2.35 4.06
N GLY A 14 -5.62 -1.84 2.90
CA GLY A 14 -5.76 -0.40 2.65
C GLY A 14 -6.78 0.27 3.57
N LEU A 15 -7.90 -0.40 3.86
CA LEU A 15 -8.95 0.08 4.76
C LEU A 15 -8.44 0.17 6.19
N VAL A 16 -7.73 -0.86 6.66
CA VAL A 16 -7.12 -0.86 8.00
C VAL A 16 -6.15 0.31 8.14
N MET A 17 -5.23 0.52 7.18
CA MET A 17 -4.35 1.69 7.18
C MET A 17 -5.13 3.01 7.21
N PHE A 18 -6.19 3.11 6.39
CA PHE A 18 -6.98 4.33 6.27
C PHE A 18 -7.68 4.68 7.59
N ILE A 19 -8.24 3.69 8.29
CA ILE A 19 -8.85 3.87 9.61
C ILE A 19 -7.81 4.32 10.63
N VAL A 20 -6.66 3.63 10.72
CA VAL A 20 -5.60 3.98 11.68
C VAL A 20 -5.12 5.41 11.45
N LEU A 21 -4.89 5.79 10.19
CA LEU A 21 -4.47 7.15 9.86
C LEU A 21 -5.56 8.18 10.20
N ALA A 22 -6.82 7.92 9.84
CA ALA A 22 -7.93 8.81 10.16
C ALA A 22 -8.12 9.03 11.67
N VAL A 23 -7.89 8.01 12.50
CA VAL A 23 -7.86 8.15 13.97
C VAL A 23 -6.65 8.99 14.38
N GLY A 24 -5.46 8.71 13.83
CA GLY A 24 -4.24 9.45 14.12
C GLY A 24 -4.34 10.94 13.79
N THR A 25 -4.95 11.31 12.66
CA THR A 25 -5.14 12.71 12.27
C THR A 25 -6.18 13.40 13.15
N LYS A 26 -7.31 12.75 13.46
CA LYS A 26 -8.35 13.31 14.35
C LYS A 26 -7.88 13.53 15.78
N THR A 27 -6.97 12.70 16.27
CA THR A 27 -6.41 12.79 17.62
C THR A 27 -5.18 13.70 17.71
N GLY A 28 -4.68 14.21 16.58
CA GLY A 28 -3.47 15.01 16.53
C GLY A 28 -2.16 14.23 16.72
N MET A 29 -2.22 12.89 16.81
CA MET A 29 -1.04 12.03 16.91
C MET A 29 -0.29 11.90 15.58
N ALA A 30 -0.99 12.05 14.46
CA ALA A 30 -0.37 11.98 13.15
C ALA A 30 0.39 13.28 12.82
N PRO A 31 1.61 13.20 12.27
CA PRO A 31 2.41 14.34 11.85
C PRO A 31 1.96 14.86 10.48
N ILE A 32 0.73 14.56 10.06
CA ILE A 32 0.08 14.99 8.83
C ILE A 32 -1.39 15.18 9.15
N ASN A 33 -2.07 16.08 8.46
CA ASN A 33 -3.49 16.37 8.71
C ASN A 33 -4.43 15.71 7.70
N VAL A 34 -3.92 15.31 6.53
CA VAL A 34 -4.65 14.56 5.52
C VAL A 34 -3.85 13.33 5.05
N PRO A 35 -4.50 12.30 4.50
CA PRO A 35 -3.80 11.15 3.93
C PRO A 35 -2.85 11.53 2.79
N PRO A 36 -1.73 10.80 2.59
CA PRO A 36 -0.79 11.08 1.50
C PRO A 36 -1.43 11.12 0.10
N SER A 37 -2.45 10.30 -0.17
CA SER A 37 -3.18 10.35 -1.45
C SER A 37 -3.95 11.66 -1.65
N ALA A 38 -4.48 12.25 -0.58
CA ALA A 38 -5.16 13.54 -0.61
C ALA A 38 -4.14 14.68 -0.78
N ALA A 39 -3.02 14.63 -0.05
CA ALA A 39 -1.94 15.60 -0.19
C ALA A 39 -1.34 15.57 -1.60
N PHE A 40 -1.13 14.39 -2.17
CA PHE A 40 -0.65 14.22 -3.53
C PHE A 40 -1.63 14.77 -4.57
N LEU A 41 -2.91 14.46 -4.45
CA LEU A 41 -3.93 14.99 -5.35
C LEU A 41 -3.98 16.52 -5.29
N ALA A 42 -3.99 17.09 -4.09
CA ALA A 42 -3.99 18.53 -3.89
C ALA A 42 -2.72 19.20 -4.44
N ALA A 43 -1.55 18.62 -4.21
CA ALA A 43 -0.27 19.17 -4.68
C ALA A 43 -0.14 19.14 -6.21
N THR A 44 -0.63 18.08 -6.87
CA THR A 44 -0.44 17.89 -8.32
C THR A 44 -1.54 18.48 -9.18
N THR A 45 -2.77 18.58 -8.65
CA THR A 45 -3.94 19.02 -9.42
C THR A 45 -4.66 20.21 -8.82
N GLY A 46 -4.35 20.59 -7.57
CA GLY A 46 -5.13 21.57 -6.81
C GLY A 46 -6.47 21.03 -6.29
N ILE A 47 -6.86 19.80 -6.62
CA ILE A 47 -8.17 19.23 -6.27
C ILE A 47 -8.16 18.68 -4.84
N GLN A 48 -9.11 19.13 -4.03
CA GLN A 48 -9.35 18.62 -2.67
C GLN A 48 -10.65 17.82 -2.64
N SER A 49 -10.57 16.55 -3.06
CA SER A 49 -11.72 15.65 -3.12
C SER A 49 -11.45 14.38 -2.32
N PRO A 50 -12.05 14.22 -1.12
CA PRO A 50 -11.90 13.02 -0.31
C PRO A 50 -12.28 11.72 -1.05
N PRO A 51 -13.36 11.68 -1.87
CA PRO A 51 -13.68 10.48 -2.64
C PRO A 51 -12.58 10.10 -3.65
N LEU A 52 -12.03 11.07 -4.39
CA LEU A 52 -10.96 10.82 -5.35
C LEU A 52 -9.67 10.37 -4.65
N ALA A 53 -9.32 11.01 -3.53
CA ALA A 53 -8.16 10.63 -2.72
C ALA A 53 -8.31 9.22 -2.13
N GLY A 54 -9.52 8.86 -1.69
CA GLY A 54 -9.85 7.51 -1.24
C GLY A 54 -9.70 6.49 -2.37
N LEU A 55 -10.28 6.77 -3.54
CA LEU A 55 -10.16 5.91 -4.72
C LEU A 55 -8.69 5.66 -5.10
N LEU A 56 -7.86 6.70 -5.13
CA LEU A 56 -6.42 6.56 -5.39
C LEU A 56 -5.74 5.66 -4.36
N HIS A 57 -6.00 5.89 -3.06
CA HIS A 57 -5.44 5.08 -1.98
C HIS A 57 -5.80 3.60 -2.11
N PHE A 58 -7.09 3.30 -2.30
CA PHE A 58 -7.57 1.93 -2.42
C PHE A 58 -7.11 1.25 -3.72
N ALA A 59 -7.00 1.99 -4.82
CA ALA A 59 -6.44 1.48 -6.07
C ALA A 59 -4.97 1.08 -5.91
N TYR A 60 -4.15 1.93 -5.27
CA TYR A 60 -2.76 1.60 -4.96
C TYR A 60 -2.65 0.41 -3.99
N ALA A 61 -3.50 0.35 -2.98
CA ALA A 61 -3.52 -0.74 -2.00
C ALA A 61 -3.89 -2.09 -2.65
N ALA A 62 -4.88 -2.11 -3.54
CA ALA A 62 -5.26 -3.29 -4.32
C ALA A 62 -4.13 -3.71 -5.29
N LEU A 63 -3.55 -2.74 -6.00
CA LEU A 63 -2.44 -2.98 -6.93
C LEU A 63 -1.24 -3.61 -6.21
N GLY A 64 -0.91 -3.17 -4.99
CA GLY A 64 0.18 -3.75 -4.20
C GLY A 64 0.00 -5.25 -3.94
N SER A 65 -1.18 -5.69 -3.48
CA SER A 65 -1.43 -7.13 -3.27
C SER A 65 -1.42 -7.92 -4.58
N VAL A 66 -2.00 -7.37 -5.66
CA VAL A 66 -1.92 -7.99 -7.00
C VAL A 66 -0.46 -8.17 -7.44
N LEU A 67 0.39 -7.15 -7.25
CA LEU A 67 1.82 -7.21 -7.57
C LEU A 67 2.55 -8.23 -6.68
N LEU A 68 2.22 -8.32 -5.39
CA LEU A 68 2.78 -9.32 -4.50
C LEU A 68 2.55 -10.74 -5.05
N VAL A 69 1.29 -11.04 -5.38
CA VAL A 69 0.87 -12.33 -5.93
C VAL A 69 1.47 -12.57 -7.32
N ALA A 70 1.58 -11.54 -8.16
CA ALA A 70 2.19 -11.65 -9.48
C ALA A 70 3.69 -11.95 -9.42
N LEU A 71 4.42 -11.32 -8.50
CA LEU A 71 5.89 -11.47 -8.36
C LEU A 71 6.28 -12.78 -7.68
N PHE A 72 5.54 -13.20 -6.64
CA PHE A 72 5.94 -14.34 -5.81
C PHE A 72 5.10 -15.59 -6.02
N GLY A 73 3.89 -15.48 -6.57
CA GLY A 73 2.98 -16.60 -6.78
C GLY A 73 2.81 -17.41 -5.50
N ARG A 74 2.98 -18.73 -5.59
CA ARG A 74 2.90 -19.67 -4.46
C ARG A 74 3.88 -19.41 -3.32
N ARG A 75 4.92 -18.61 -3.56
CA ARG A 75 5.93 -18.24 -2.55
C ARG A 75 5.53 -16.98 -1.77
N THR A 76 4.33 -16.46 -1.99
CA THR A 76 3.78 -15.33 -1.21
C THR A 76 3.67 -15.73 0.25
N ASN A 77 4.19 -14.86 1.12
CA ASN A 77 4.13 -15.01 2.57
C ASN A 77 4.29 -13.65 3.24
N ILE A 78 4.19 -13.64 4.56
CA ILE A 78 4.33 -12.44 5.39
C ILE A 78 5.64 -11.68 5.11
N LEU A 79 6.78 -12.37 4.98
CA LEU A 79 8.06 -11.72 4.71
C LEU A 79 8.09 -11.02 3.35
N LYS A 80 7.49 -11.63 2.32
CA LYS A 80 7.34 -10.99 1.01
C LYS A 80 6.37 -9.80 1.05
N GLY A 81 5.30 -9.90 1.83
CA GLY A 81 4.37 -8.79 2.09
C GLY A 81 5.05 -7.60 2.76
N ILE A 82 5.83 -7.83 3.82
CA ILE A 82 6.66 -6.81 4.48
C ILE A 82 7.69 -6.22 3.52
N GLY A 83 8.39 -7.06 2.75
CA GLY A 83 9.37 -6.60 1.77
C GLY A 83 8.76 -5.67 0.72
N LEU A 84 7.59 -6.04 0.18
CA LEU A 84 6.86 -5.17 -0.74
C LEU A 84 6.42 -3.86 -0.07
N ALA A 85 5.88 -3.94 1.15
CA ALA A 85 5.45 -2.75 1.88
C ALA A 85 6.60 -1.79 2.17
N LEU A 86 7.81 -2.30 2.44
CA LEU A 86 9.01 -1.50 2.59
C LEU A 86 9.38 -0.77 1.29
N VAL A 87 9.24 -1.43 0.13
CA VAL A 87 9.44 -0.78 -1.18
C VAL A 87 8.40 0.32 -1.41
N LEU A 88 7.12 0.05 -1.14
CA LEU A 88 6.06 1.06 -1.26
C LEU A 88 6.29 2.25 -0.33
N TRP A 89 6.76 1.98 0.90
CA TRP A 89 7.15 3.00 1.84
C TRP A 89 8.33 3.85 1.35
N LEU A 90 9.36 3.23 0.77
CA LEU A 90 10.48 3.96 0.15
C LEU A 90 10.02 4.83 -1.03
N ILE A 91 9.09 4.33 -1.85
CA ILE A 91 8.46 5.12 -2.92
C ILE A 91 7.73 6.34 -2.32
N LEU A 92 7.00 6.17 -1.23
CA LEU A 92 6.41 7.29 -0.48
C LEU A 92 7.47 8.29 -0.04
N MET A 93 8.57 7.83 0.55
CA MET A 93 9.61 8.69 1.13
C MET A 93 10.45 9.45 0.10
N VAL A 94 10.73 8.81 -1.04
CA VAL A 94 11.72 9.29 -2.02
C VAL A 94 11.06 9.90 -3.26
N ILE A 95 9.80 9.53 -3.56
CA ILE A 95 9.08 10.02 -4.74
C ILE A 95 7.92 10.92 -4.32
N TYR A 96 6.95 10.38 -3.59
CA TYR A 96 5.74 11.14 -3.27
C TYR A 96 6.00 12.30 -2.30
N SER A 97 6.81 12.08 -1.25
CA SER A 97 7.07 13.09 -0.23
C SER A 97 7.74 14.35 -0.83
N PRO A 98 8.78 14.24 -1.70
CA PRO A 98 9.29 15.39 -2.44
C PRO A 98 8.25 16.05 -3.36
N ILE A 99 7.47 15.26 -4.13
CA ILE A 99 6.46 15.81 -5.05
C ILE A 99 5.39 16.62 -4.31
N ILE A 100 4.97 16.16 -3.14
CA ILE A 100 3.99 16.86 -2.30
C ILE A 100 4.56 18.18 -1.75
N GLY A 101 5.89 18.30 -1.67
CA GLY A 101 6.59 19.43 -1.05
C GLY A 101 7.01 19.17 0.40
N TRP A 102 6.96 17.92 0.87
CA TRP A 102 7.42 17.49 2.19
C TRP A 102 8.93 17.21 2.24
N GLY A 103 9.54 16.97 1.08
CA GLY A 103 10.97 16.68 0.93
C GLY A 103 11.33 15.21 1.14
N PHE A 104 12.61 14.86 1.06
CA PHE A 104 13.05 13.47 1.19
C PHE A 104 12.88 12.99 2.63
N PHE A 105 12.21 11.85 2.82
CA PHE A 105 11.85 11.36 4.16
C PHE A 105 11.07 12.39 5.00
N GLY A 106 10.35 13.30 4.35
CA GLY A 106 9.65 14.39 5.02
C GLY A 106 10.59 15.47 5.59
N ALA A 107 11.83 15.59 5.12
CA ALA A 107 12.78 16.62 5.54
C ALA A 107 13.15 17.56 4.37
N GLY A 108 13.38 18.83 4.68
CA GLY A 108 13.83 19.84 3.72
C GLY A 108 12.76 20.36 2.75
N GLY A 109 11.50 19.98 2.93
CA GLY A 109 10.38 20.48 2.14
C GLY A 109 9.94 21.90 2.51
N LEU A 110 9.33 22.61 1.56
CA LEU A 110 8.80 23.96 1.78
C LEU A 110 7.57 23.96 2.69
N ASN A 111 6.85 22.84 2.76
CA ASN A 111 5.58 22.73 3.47
C ASN A 111 5.70 22.65 5.00
N HIS A 112 6.92 22.52 5.55
CA HIS A 112 7.19 22.56 7.00
C HIS A 112 6.82 23.89 7.65
N GLN A 113 6.68 24.96 6.85
CA GLN A 113 6.31 26.29 7.32
C GLN A 113 4.80 26.55 7.27
N LEU A 114 4.02 25.62 6.71
CA LEU A 114 2.58 25.77 6.58
C LEU A 114 1.88 25.64 7.94
N PRO A 115 0.74 26.32 8.14
CA PRO A 115 -0.05 26.12 9.35
C PRO A 115 -0.63 24.70 9.38
N PRO A 116 -0.87 24.10 10.57
CA PRO A 116 -1.47 22.76 10.71
C PRO A 116 -2.83 22.56 10.04
N THR A 117 -3.52 23.65 9.70
CA THR A 117 -4.79 23.65 8.98
C THR A 117 -4.63 23.48 7.46
N SER A 118 -3.43 23.68 6.91
CA SER A 118 -3.16 23.53 5.48
C SER A 118 -3.13 22.06 5.08
N PRO A 119 -3.83 21.61 4.02
CA PRO A 119 -3.85 20.20 3.62
C PRO A 119 -2.49 19.63 3.18
N LEU A 120 -1.47 20.49 3.03
CA LEU A 120 -0.12 20.07 2.70
C LEU A 120 0.82 20.11 3.91
N TYR A 121 0.29 20.39 5.10
CA TYR A 121 1.05 20.42 6.35
C TYR A 121 1.71 19.08 6.64
N ILE A 122 2.96 19.17 7.11
CA ILE A 122 3.70 18.06 7.69
C ILE A 122 4.35 18.54 8.99
N GLY A 123 4.28 17.70 10.01
CA GLY A 123 4.95 17.88 11.28
C GLY A 123 6.38 17.32 11.27
N PRO A 124 6.92 16.92 12.43
CA PRO A 124 8.29 16.45 12.53
C PRO A 124 8.61 15.25 11.63
N ALA A 125 9.69 15.35 10.84
CA ALA A 125 10.11 14.33 9.88
C ALA A 125 10.28 12.94 10.51
N GLY A 126 10.90 12.86 11.70
CA GLY A 126 11.10 11.59 12.40
C GLY A 126 9.79 10.86 12.74
N MET A 127 8.77 11.60 13.17
CA MET A 127 7.45 11.02 13.44
C MET A 127 6.77 10.59 12.14
N TYR A 128 6.91 11.38 11.06
CA TYR A 128 6.37 11.03 9.75
C TYR A 128 6.96 9.73 9.24
N VAL A 129 8.29 9.58 9.29
CA VAL A 129 9.01 8.35 8.94
C VAL A 129 8.51 7.17 9.76
N LEU A 130 8.48 7.30 11.08
CA LEU A 130 8.10 6.22 11.98
C LEU A 130 6.65 5.75 11.76
N ILE A 131 5.69 6.68 11.77
CA ILE A 131 4.26 6.35 11.69
C ILE A 131 3.92 5.76 10.33
N THR A 132 4.44 6.33 9.24
CA THR A 132 4.20 5.78 7.91
C THR A 132 4.86 4.42 7.73
N LEU A 133 6.04 4.19 8.30
CA LEU A 133 6.71 2.88 8.27
C LEU A 133 5.86 1.83 8.99
N VAL A 134 5.34 2.15 10.18
CA VAL A 134 4.44 1.27 10.94
C VAL A 134 3.18 0.96 10.15
N LEU A 135 2.53 1.96 9.54
CA LEU A 135 1.35 1.75 8.71
C LEU A 135 1.63 0.82 7.51
N HIS A 136 2.78 0.99 6.84
CA HIS A 136 3.15 0.11 5.73
C HIS A 136 3.49 -1.29 6.22
N ALA A 137 4.17 -1.45 7.35
CA ALA A 137 4.41 -2.76 7.94
C ALA A 137 3.08 -3.48 8.24
N ILE A 138 2.09 -2.80 8.81
CA ILE A 138 0.74 -3.35 9.04
C ILE A 138 0.12 -3.81 7.71
N TYR A 139 0.18 -2.99 6.67
CA TYR A 139 -0.29 -3.37 5.34
C TYR A 139 0.40 -4.63 4.83
N GLY A 140 1.73 -4.66 4.87
CA GLY A 140 2.55 -5.80 4.43
C GLY A 140 2.24 -7.10 5.18
N LEU A 141 2.01 -7.01 6.50
CA LEU A 141 1.56 -8.15 7.32
C LEU A 141 0.22 -8.68 6.83
N ILE A 142 -0.77 -7.79 6.65
CA ILE A 142 -2.13 -8.18 6.24
C ILE A 142 -2.11 -8.81 4.85
N VAL A 143 -1.54 -8.15 3.84
CA VAL A 143 -1.53 -8.71 2.47
C VAL A 143 -0.70 -10.00 2.40
N GLY A 144 0.47 -10.04 3.06
CA GLY A 144 1.32 -11.22 3.06
C GLY A 144 0.68 -12.43 3.75
N TRP A 145 -0.10 -12.21 4.81
CA TRP A 145 -0.85 -13.26 5.48
C TRP A 145 -2.12 -13.67 4.71
N MET A 146 -2.94 -12.71 4.30
CA MET A 146 -4.20 -12.98 3.60
C MET A 146 -3.95 -13.67 2.25
N ASP A 147 -3.01 -13.16 1.44
CA ASP A 147 -2.72 -13.75 0.13
C ASP A 147 -2.14 -15.16 0.28
N GLN A 148 -1.34 -15.42 1.32
CA GLN A 148 -0.81 -16.75 1.60
C GLN A 148 -1.91 -17.74 1.97
N VAL A 149 -2.82 -17.36 2.87
CA VAL A 149 -3.79 -18.27 3.48
C VAL A 149 -5.07 -18.42 2.64
N TRP A 150 -5.52 -17.34 1.99
CA TRP A 150 -6.83 -17.30 1.36
C TRP A 150 -6.82 -17.67 -0.13
N ILE A 151 -5.72 -17.43 -0.84
CA ILE A 151 -5.60 -17.78 -2.26
C ILE A 151 -5.47 -19.29 -2.40
N ASP A 152 -6.31 -19.86 -3.27
CA ASP A 152 -6.18 -21.26 -3.65
C ASP A 152 -5.13 -21.38 -4.74
N TRP A 153 -4.04 -22.07 -4.41
CA TRP A 153 -2.88 -22.22 -5.28
C TRP A 153 -2.95 -23.45 -6.19
N THR A 154 -4.05 -24.23 -6.12
CA THR A 154 -4.25 -25.47 -6.88
C THR A 154 -4.71 -25.24 -8.33
N GLU A 155 -5.15 -24.04 -8.70
CA GLU A 155 -5.65 -23.68 -10.05
C GLU A 155 -4.59 -23.75 -11.20
N ARG A 156 -3.44 -24.43 -11.02
CA ARG A 156 -2.43 -24.67 -12.08
C ARG A 156 -1.83 -26.10 -12.05
N SER A 157 -2.66 -27.12 -11.90
CA SER A 157 -2.29 -28.50 -12.26
C SER A 157 -3.15 -29.07 -13.40
N GLY A 158 -3.92 -28.23 -14.09
CA GLY A 158 -4.78 -28.62 -15.21
C GLY A 158 -4.19 -28.24 -16.56
N ALA A 159 -3.04 -28.83 -16.91
CA ALA A 159 -2.51 -29.01 -18.27
C ALA A 159 -1.08 -29.57 -18.15
N ASP A 160 -0.97 -30.83 -17.72
CA ASP A 160 0.19 -31.63 -18.11
C ASP A 160 -0.25 -32.54 -19.26
N PRO A 161 0.01 -32.17 -20.53
CA PRO A 161 -0.28 -33.02 -21.67
C PRO A 161 0.60 -34.29 -21.72
N ASP A 162 1.56 -34.45 -20.80
CA ASP A 162 2.51 -35.58 -20.77
C ASP A 162 1.96 -36.86 -20.11
N GLN A 163 0.74 -36.82 -19.56
CA GLN A 163 0.12 -38.00 -18.91
C GLN A 163 -0.77 -38.84 -19.84
N SER A 164 -1.09 -38.36 -21.05
CA SER A 164 -1.88 -39.16 -22.02
C SER A 164 -1.05 -40.12 -22.88
N GLU A 165 0.26 -39.92 -23.00
CA GLU A 165 1.12 -40.81 -23.80
C GLU A 165 1.52 -42.10 -23.09
N ASN A 166 1.51 -42.15 -21.75
CA ASN A 166 1.92 -43.34 -20.98
C ASN A 166 0.81 -44.39 -20.77
N LEU A 167 -0.43 -44.12 -21.19
CA LEU A 167 -1.54 -45.08 -21.08
C LEU A 167 -1.86 -45.81 -22.39
N ALA A 168 -1.16 -45.50 -23.48
CA ALA A 168 -1.35 -46.16 -24.78
C ALA A 168 -0.30 -47.25 -25.08
N SER A 169 0.64 -47.52 -24.16
CA SER A 169 1.79 -48.41 -24.39
C SER A 169 1.88 -49.62 -23.45
N HIS A 170 0.81 -49.98 -22.74
CA HIS A 170 0.76 -51.18 -21.89
C HIS A 170 -0.46 -52.05 -22.17
#